data_AF-A0A3D4ZSR1-F1
#
_entry.id   AF-A0A3D4ZSR1-F1
#
_cell.length_a   1.000
_cell.length_b   1.000
_cell.length_c   1.000
_cell.angle_alpha   90.00
_cell.angle_beta   90.00
_cell.angle_gamma   90.00
#
_symmetry.space_group_name_H-M   'P 1'
#
loop_
_entity.id
_entity.type
_entity.pdbx_description
1 polymer ?
#
loop_
_entity_poly.entity_id
_entity_poly.type
_entity_poly.pdbx_seq_one_letter_code
_entity_poly.pdbx_strand_id
1 'polypeptide(L)'
;MLKFARVLMVAAAVLLLAEAAYLLMHDRRNAPEQEPKVNIRQATAAAVGRSRDDMRRLRTVDERIVKYSLMRTVATGLEEPRGIALGSDGMLYVVGDRMMCIVDATSGELTRRLELLDEPTCVSVDAAGSIHVGYRRFIEVYTSQGVLHTRWEALGERSYLTSIATGGGHVLA
;
A
#
# COMPACT_ATOMS: atom_id res chain seq x y z
N MET A 1 48.29 -19.77 -68.00
CA MET A 1 46.93 -19.15 -68.12
C MET A 1 45.84 -19.80 -67.25
N LEU A 2 46.07 -20.94 -66.57
CA LEU A 2 45.04 -21.69 -65.84
C LEU A 2 44.77 -21.24 -64.37
N LYS A 3 45.56 -20.31 -63.81
CA LYS A 3 45.38 -19.82 -62.42
C LYS A 3 44.35 -18.69 -62.28
N PHE A 4 44.14 -17.87 -63.33
CA PHE A 4 43.18 -16.76 -63.29
C PHE A 4 41.72 -17.21 -63.43
N ALA A 5 41.46 -18.32 -64.13
CA ALA A 5 40.11 -18.85 -64.31
C ALA A 5 39.47 -19.34 -63.00
N ARG A 6 40.26 -19.87 -62.05
CA ARG A 6 39.76 -20.34 -60.75
C ARG A 6 39.37 -19.21 -59.81
N VAL A 7 40.12 -18.10 -59.81
CA VAL A 7 39.82 -16.93 -58.97
C VAL A 7 38.56 -16.21 -59.45
N LEU A 8 38.38 -16.10 -60.77
CA LEU A 8 37.19 -15.48 -61.37
C LEU A 8 35.91 -16.29 -61.10
N MET A 9 36.00 -17.63 -61.09
CA MET A 9 34.86 -18.51 -60.82
C MET A 9 34.42 -18.47 -59.35
N VAL A 10 35.37 -18.35 -58.41
CA VAL A 10 35.05 -18.20 -56.97
C VAL A 10 34.42 -16.83 -56.71
N ALA A 11 34.90 -15.76 -57.35
CA ALA A 11 34.31 -14.43 -57.21
C ALA A 11 32.85 -14.38 -57.73
N ALA A 12 32.57 -15.03 -58.86
CA ALA A 12 31.21 -15.11 -59.41
C ALA A 12 30.26 -15.90 -58.48
N ALA A 13 30.73 -16.99 -57.87
CA ALA A 13 29.94 -17.79 -56.93
C ALA A 13 29.58 -17.02 -55.65
N VAL A 14 30.50 -16.21 -55.11
CA VAL A 14 30.24 -15.36 -53.93
C VAL A 14 29.20 -14.28 -54.24
N LEU A 15 29.23 -13.70 -55.44
CA LEU A 15 28.26 -12.67 -55.84
C LEU A 15 26.84 -13.23 -55.99
N LEU A 16 26.70 -14.42 -56.59
CA LEU A 16 25.41 -15.11 -56.73
C LEU A 16 24.81 -15.51 -55.37
N LEU A 17 25.65 -15.92 -54.41
CA LEU A 17 25.19 -16.23 -53.05
C LEU A 17 24.73 -14.97 -52.30
N ALA A 18 25.41 -13.83 -52.50
CA ALA A 18 25.00 -12.56 -51.92
C ALA A 18 23.67 -12.05 -52.51
N GLU A 19 23.47 -12.20 -53.82
CA GLU A 19 22.24 -11.80 -54.51
C GLU A 19 21.05 -12.69 -54.13
N ALA A 20 21.26 -14.01 -54.04
CA ALA A 20 20.25 -14.95 -53.54
C ALA A 20 19.84 -14.66 -52.09
N ALA A 21 20.81 -14.32 -51.22
CA ALA A 21 20.54 -13.93 -49.85
C ALA A 21 19.79 -12.58 -49.77
N TYR A 22 20.12 -11.63 -50.64
CA TYR A 22 19.42 -10.35 -50.71
C TYR A 22 17.95 -10.53 -51.12
N LEU A 23 17.66 -11.38 -52.11
CA LEU A 23 16.29 -11.66 -52.54
C LEU A 23 15.47 -12.40 -51.46
N LEU A 24 16.08 -13.37 -50.77
CA LEU A 24 15.47 -14.06 -49.62
C LEU A 24 15.14 -13.11 -48.46
N MET A 25 15.98 -12.10 -48.24
CA MET A 25 15.75 -11.09 -47.19
C MET A 25 14.78 -9.99 -47.62
N HIS A 26 14.65 -9.73 -48.92
CA HIS A 26 13.69 -8.75 -49.44
C HIS A 26 12.26 -9.28 -49.41
N ASP A 27 12.06 -10.57 -49.69
CA ASP A 27 10.73 -11.21 -49.69
C ASP A 27 10.09 -11.22 -48.28
N ARG A 28 10.91 -11.38 -47.22
CA ARG A 28 10.45 -11.30 -45.83
C ARG A 28 9.98 -9.92 -45.38
N ARG A 29 10.36 -8.83 -46.08
CA ARG A 29 9.89 -7.47 -45.74
C ARG A 29 8.49 -7.16 -46.27
N ASN A 30 7.98 -7.95 -47.21
CA ASN A 30 6.68 -7.72 -47.84
C ASN A 30 5.57 -8.63 -47.29
N ALA A 31 5.83 -9.38 -46.22
CA ALA A 31 4.79 -10.13 -45.52
C ALA A 31 3.82 -9.12 -44.86
N PRO A 32 2.50 -9.25 -45.04
CA PRO A 32 1.55 -8.37 -44.38
C PRO A 32 1.62 -8.58 -42.86
N GLU A 33 2.13 -7.58 -42.14
CA GLU A 33 1.98 -7.49 -40.69
C GLU A 33 0.49 -7.33 -40.36
N GLN A 34 -0.19 -8.45 -40.11
CA GLN A 34 -1.46 -8.42 -39.41
C GLN A 34 -1.18 -8.19 -37.93
N GLU A 35 -1.16 -6.91 -37.54
CA GLU A 35 -1.21 -6.55 -36.13
C GLU A 35 -2.43 -7.21 -35.48
N PRO A 36 -2.24 -7.98 -34.38
CA PRO A 36 -3.37 -8.55 -33.68
C PRO A 36 -4.22 -7.39 -33.15
N LYS A 37 -5.46 -7.28 -33.64
CA LYS A 37 -6.44 -6.31 -33.15
C LYS A 37 -6.85 -6.68 -31.73
N VAL A 38 -6.00 -6.37 -30.75
CA VAL A 38 -6.30 -6.59 -29.34
C VAL A 38 -7.33 -5.55 -28.93
N ASN A 39 -8.54 -6.02 -28.62
CA ASN A 39 -9.56 -5.16 -28.04
C ASN A 39 -9.15 -4.84 -26.59
N ILE A 40 -8.48 -3.70 -26.41
CA ILE A 40 -7.90 -3.25 -25.14
C ILE A 40 -8.94 -3.28 -24.02
N ARG A 41 -10.20 -2.96 -24.30
CA ARG A 41 -11.29 -2.99 -23.30
C ARG A 41 -11.59 -4.40 -22.79
N GLN A 42 -11.59 -5.40 -23.67
CA GLN A 42 -11.77 -6.81 -23.28
C GLN A 42 -10.55 -7.35 -22.52
N ALA A 43 -9.34 -6.95 -22.91
CA ALA A 43 -8.10 -7.32 -22.23
C ALA A 43 -8.03 -6.74 -20.80
N THR A 44 -8.42 -5.48 -20.60
CA THR A 44 -8.48 -4.85 -19.28
C THR A 44 -9.55 -5.48 -18.40
N ALA A 45 -10.75 -5.74 -18.91
CA ALA A 45 -11.82 -6.39 -18.13
C ALA A 45 -11.43 -7.81 -17.69
N ALA A 46 -10.75 -8.57 -18.56
CA ALA A 46 -10.23 -9.90 -18.23
C ALA A 46 -9.09 -9.84 -17.20
N ALA A 47 -8.18 -8.86 -17.30
CA ALA A 47 -7.11 -8.66 -16.32
C ALA A 47 -7.66 -8.25 -14.94
N VAL A 48 -8.65 -7.36 -14.90
CA VAL A 48 -9.34 -6.95 -13.67
C VAL A 48 -10.14 -8.12 -13.07
N GLY A 49 -10.82 -8.91 -13.90
CA GLY A 49 -11.51 -10.13 -13.47
C GLY A 49 -10.56 -11.15 -12.84
N ARG A 50 -9.41 -11.40 -13.48
CA ARG A 50 -8.36 -12.29 -12.94
C ARG A 50 -7.78 -11.76 -11.63
N SER A 51 -7.48 -10.46 -11.55
CA SER A 51 -7.00 -9.83 -10.30
C SER A 51 -8.01 -9.93 -9.16
N ARG A 52 -9.31 -9.78 -9.47
CA ARG A 52 -10.39 -9.89 -8.49
C ARG A 52 -10.58 -11.32 -7.98
N ASP A 53 -10.43 -12.32 -8.84
CA ASP A 53 -10.45 -13.73 -8.46
C ASP A 53 -9.20 -14.14 -7.67
N ASP A 54 -8.04 -13.57 -8.00
CA ASP A 54 -6.79 -13.82 -7.27
C ASP A 54 -6.84 -13.26 -5.84
N MET A 55 -7.44 -12.06 -5.67
CA MET A 55 -7.70 -11.49 -4.34
C MET A 55 -8.68 -12.32 -3.50
N ARG A 56 -9.59 -13.09 -4.10
CA ARG A 56 -10.48 -14.00 -3.34
C ARG A 56 -9.69 -15.17 -2.76
N ARG A 57 -8.66 -15.66 -3.45
CA ARG A 57 -7.82 -16.78 -2.96
C ARG A 57 -7.00 -16.38 -1.74
N LEU A 58 -6.57 -15.11 -1.66
CA LEU A 58 -5.88 -14.57 -0.49
C LEU A 58 -6.77 -14.43 0.76
N ARG A 59 -8.10 -14.54 0.63
CA ARG A 59 -9.02 -14.48 1.78
C ARG A 59 -9.23 -15.82 2.46
N THR A 60 -8.81 -16.92 1.84
CA THR A 60 -8.96 -18.25 2.43
C THR A 60 -7.77 -18.50 3.36
N VAL A 61 -7.96 -18.15 4.64
CA VAL A 61 -7.00 -18.48 5.70
C VAL A 61 -7.32 -19.88 6.18
N ASP A 62 -6.31 -20.75 6.28
CA ASP A 62 -6.47 -22.05 6.95
C ASP A 62 -6.83 -21.78 8.43
N GLU A 63 -8.00 -22.22 8.88
CA GLU A 63 -8.48 -21.95 10.23
C GLU A 63 -7.53 -22.49 11.30
N ARG A 64 -6.72 -23.51 10.98
CA ARG A 64 -5.71 -24.08 11.89
C ARG A 64 -4.57 -23.12 12.21
N ILE A 65 -4.32 -22.11 11.39
CA ILE A 65 -3.28 -21.10 11.63
C ILE A 65 -3.82 -19.84 12.31
N VAL A 66 -5.15 -19.72 12.47
CA VAL A 66 -5.78 -18.59 13.15
C VAL A 66 -5.61 -18.77 14.66
N LYS A 67 -4.65 -18.06 15.25
CA LYS A 67 -4.32 -18.14 16.69
C LYS A 67 -5.19 -17.26 17.58
N TYR A 68 -6.10 -16.49 17.00
CA TYR A 68 -6.92 -15.50 17.70
C TYR A 68 -8.38 -15.70 17.33
N SER A 69 -9.27 -15.67 18.32
CA SER A 69 -10.70 -15.59 18.11
C SER A 69 -11.17 -14.15 18.31
N LEU A 70 -12.20 -13.75 17.58
CA LEU A 70 -12.90 -12.50 17.87
C LEU A 70 -13.49 -12.61 19.28
N MET A 71 -12.98 -11.79 20.19
CA MET A 71 -13.49 -11.74 21.57
C MET A 71 -14.77 -10.90 21.66
N ARG A 72 -14.78 -9.72 21.01
CA ARG A 72 -15.87 -8.74 21.09
C ARG A 72 -15.76 -7.71 19.97
N THR A 73 -16.90 -7.14 19.60
CA THR A 73 -16.98 -5.92 18.78
C THR A 73 -17.27 -4.72 19.69
N VAL A 74 -16.46 -3.67 19.60
CA VAL A 74 -16.64 -2.42 20.33
C VAL A 74 -17.35 -1.41 19.44
N ALA A 75 -18.50 -0.90 19.87
CA ALA A 75 -19.26 0.11 19.14
C ALA A 75 -18.77 1.52 19.51
N THR A 76 -17.73 1.99 18.81
CA THR A 76 -17.22 3.37 18.98
C THR A 76 -18.17 4.40 18.36
N GLY A 77 -18.96 4.01 17.36
CA GLY A 77 -19.82 4.92 16.59
C GLY A 77 -19.03 5.96 15.79
N LEU A 78 -17.77 5.67 15.48
CA LEU A 78 -16.97 6.41 14.50
C LEU A 78 -17.30 5.86 13.11
N GLU A 79 -17.39 6.74 12.11
CA GLU A 79 -17.55 6.34 10.72
C GLU A 79 -16.20 5.87 10.15
N GLU A 80 -15.14 6.63 10.43
CA GLU A 80 -13.77 6.32 10.02
C GLU A 80 -12.83 6.22 11.24
N PRO A 81 -12.79 5.07 11.95
CA PRO A 81 -11.75 4.84 12.96
C PRO A 81 -10.37 4.76 12.28
N ARG A 82 -9.39 5.51 12.81
CA ARG A 82 -8.04 5.68 12.23
C ARG A 82 -6.91 5.20 13.13
N GLY A 83 -7.07 5.27 14.45
CA GLY A 83 -6.06 4.84 15.40
C GLY A 83 -6.64 4.18 16.63
N ILE A 84 -5.86 3.29 17.26
CA ILE A 84 -6.20 2.63 18.52
C ILE A 84 -4.96 2.45 19.39
N ALA A 85 -5.07 2.68 20.69
CA ALA A 85 -4.02 2.41 21.67
C ALA A 85 -4.59 1.88 22.98
N LEU A 86 -3.85 1.02 23.67
CA LEU A 86 -4.17 0.53 25.01
C LEU A 86 -3.32 1.28 26.04
N GLY A 87 -3.97 1.90 27.02
CA GLY A 87 -3.30 2.49 28.17
C GLY A 87 -3.01 1.46 29.27
N SER A 88 -2.07 1.80 30.16
CA SER A 88 -1.77 1.00 31.37
C SER A 88 -2.91 1.00 32.39
N ASP A 89 -3.87 1.91 32.22
CA ASP A 89 -5.13 2.02 32.96
C ASP A 89 -6.19 1.00 32.52
N GLY A 90 -5.91 0.18 31.50
CA GLY A 90 -6.86 -0.77 30.95
C GLY A 90 -7.91 -0.14 30.02
N MET A 91 -7.69 1.10 29.59
CA MET A 91 -8.57 1.78 28.65
C MET A 91 -8.03 1.72 27.23
N LEU A 92 -8.91 1.47 26.27
CA LEU A 92 -8.67 1.60 24.83
C LEU A 92 -9.04 3.02 24.39
N TYR A 93 -8.12 3.65 23.70
CA TYR A 93 -8.27 4.96 23.11
C TYR A 93 -8.38 4.78 21.61
N VAL A 94 -9.58 4.99 21.05
CA VAL A 94 -9.84 4.88 19.61
C VAL A 94 -10.07 6.27 19.06
N VAL A 95 -9.33 6.64 18.02
CA VAL A 95 -9.45 7.94 17.36
C VAL A 95 -9.92 7.78 15.92
N GLY A 96 -10.70 8.73 15.45
CA GLY A 96 -11.24 8.77 14.09
C GLY A 96 -12.18 9.96 13.93
N ASP A 97 -12.59 10.24 12.70
CA ASP A 97 -13.40 11.41 12.37
C ASP A 97 -12.80 12.68 12.98
N ARG A 98 -13.39 13.28 14.03
CA ARG A 98 -12.77 14.32 14.88
C ARG A 98 -12.98 14.04 16.36
N MET A 99 -12.82 12.79 16.74
CA MET A 99 -13.26 12.27 18.02
C MET A 99 -12.27 11.24 18.58
N MET A 100 -12.12 11.26 19.89
CA MET A 100 -11.47 10.21 20.68
C MET A 100 -12.51 9.50 21.54
N CYS A 101 -12.67 8.21 21.32
CA CYS A 101 -13.49 7.31 22.13
C CYS A 101 -12.61 6.59 23.15
N ILE A 102 -12.98 6.66 24.42
CA ILE A 102 -12.33 5.92 25.52
C ILE A 102 -13.23 4.77 25.92
N VAL A 103 -12.71 3.56 25.86
CA VAL A 103 -13.45 2.32 26.04
C VAL A 103 -12.74 1.46 27.08
N ASP A 104 -13.47 0.88 28.03
CA ASP A 104 -12.91 -0.12 28.93
C ASP A 104 -12.51 -1.37 28.13
N ALA A 105 -11.24 -1.78 28.18
CA ALA A 105 -10.74 -2.89 27.35
C ALA A 105 -11.36 -4.24 27.72
N THR A 106 -11.81 -4.40 28.96
CA THR A 106 -12.35 -5.66 29.48
C THR A 106 -13.84 -5.78 29.18
N SER A 107 -14.61 -4.75 29.49
CA SER A 107 -16.07 -4.73 29.28
C SER A 107 -16.45 -4.36 27.84
N GLY A 108 -15.57 -3.64 27.12
CA GLY A 108 -15.87 -3.05 25.81
C GLY A 108 -16.86 -1.88 25.89
N GLU A 109 -17.13 -1.37 27.08
CA GLU A 109 -18.04 -0.25 27.31
C GLU A 109 -17.38 1.07 26.93
N LEU A 110 -18.09 1.89 26.15
CA LEU A 110 -17.67 3.24 25.84
C LEU A 110 -17.85 4.14 27.08
N THR A 111 -16.76 4.49 27.74
CA THR A 111 -16.75 5.29 28.95
C THR A 111 -16.82 6.80 28.66
N ARG A 112 -16.18 7.26 27.58
CA ARG A 112 -16.12 8.69 27.25
C ARG A 112 -15.94 8.94 25.76
N ARG A 113 -16.39 10.10 25.31
CA ARG A 113 -16.05 10.70 24.01
C ARG A 113 -15.46 12.09 24.23
N LEU A 114 -14.42 12.42 23.47
CA LEU A 114 -13.82 13.74 23.46
C LEU A 114 -13.72 14.25 22.04
N GLU A 115 -14.25 15.45 21.81
CA GLU A 115 -14.10 16.14 20.54
C GLU A 115 -12.64 16.63 20.40
N LEU A 116 -12.08 16.40 19.23
CA LEU A 116 -10.72 16.75 18.86
C LEU A 116 -10.72 17.97 17.95
N LEU A 117 -9.57 18.62 17.82
CA LEU A 117 -9.45 19.83 17.01
C LEU A 117 -9.75 19.59 15.52
N ASP A 118 -9.23 18.47 14.99
CA ASP A 118 -9.24 18.12 13.57
C ASP A 118 -9.25 16.60 13.42
N GLU A 119 -9.10 16.09 12.20
CA GLU A 119 -9.11 14.66 11.95
C GLU A 119 -7.81 13.97 12.41
N PRO A 120 -7.86 13.09 13.43
CA PRO A 120 -6.69 12.40 13.91
C PRO A 120 -6.31 11.28 12.95
N THR A 121 -5.02 11.03 12.80
CA THR A 121 -4.48 9.95 11.97
C THR A 121 -3.98 8.78 12.79
N CYS A 122 -3.53 9.02 14.02
CA CYS A 122 -2.97 7.99 14.89
C CYS A 122 -3.04 8.39 16.36
N VAL A 123 -2.89 7.41 17.27
CA VAL A 123 -2.87 7.64 18.72
C VAL A 123 -1.89 6.67 19.40
N SER A 124 -1.22 7.12 20.45
CA SER A 124 -0.47 6.26 21.38
C SER A 124 -0.65 6.73 22.82
N VAL A 125 -0.46 5.83 23.78
CA VAL A 125 -0.50 6.15 25.21
C VAL A 125 0.83 5.76 25.81
N ASP A 126 1.46 6.67 26.56
CA ASP A 126 2.72 6.38 27.25
C ASP A 126 2.50 5.63 28.58
N ALA A 127 3.59 5.19 29.21
CA ALA A 127 3.51 4.46 30.48
C ALA A 127 2.95 5.30 31.65
N ALA A 128 3.00 6.63 31.55
CA ALA A 128 2.44 7.55 32.55
C ALA A 128 0.94 7.85 32.31
N GLY A 129 0.38 7.39 31.18
CA GLY A 129 -1.01 7.61 30.79
C GLY A 129 -1.23 8.90 29.98
N SER A 130 -0.18 9.53 29.47
CA SER A 130 -0.34 10.65 28.53
C SER A 130 -0.73 10.12 27.15
N ILE A 131 -1.78 10.69 26.59
CA ILE A 131 -2.36 10.28 25.31
C ILE A 131 -1.82 11.21 24.23
N HIS A 132 -1.09 10.66 23.27
CA HIS A 132 -0.53 11.40 22.15
C HIS A 132 -1.40 11.15 20.92
N VAL A 133 -2.09 12.19 20.47
CA VAL A 133 -2.95 12.15 19.29
C VAL A 133 -2.19 12.81 18.14
N GLY A 134 -1.90 12.03 17.11
CA GLY A 134 -1.27 12.52 15.88
C GLY A 134 -2.33 13.00 14.90
N TYR A 135 -2.06 14.16 14.32
CA TYR A 135 -2.78 14.74 13.20
C TYR A 135 -1.85 14.82 12.01
N ARG A 136 -2.38 15.20 10.85
CA ARG A 136 -1.59 15.32 9.62
C ARG A 136 -0.24 16.02 9.81
N ARG A 137 -0.20 17.10 10.61
CA ARG A 137 0.98 17.97 10.74
C ARG A 137 1.42 18.24 12.16
N PHE A 138 0.74 17.76 13.18
CA PHE A 138 1.08 18.09 14.56
C PHE A 138 0.64 16.98 15.49
N ILE A 139 1.10 17.05 16.74
CA ILE A 139 0.72 16.11 17.79
C ILE A 139 0.11 16.94 18.93
N GLU A 140 -1.01 16.48 19.45
CA GLU A 140 -1.53 16.95 20.73
C GLU A 140 -1.33 15.90 21.79
N VAL A 141 -0.95 16.34 22.98
CA VAL A 141 -0.78 15.47 24.14
C VAL A 141 -1.87 15.82 25.13
N TYR A 142 -2.68 14.83 25.48
CA TYR A 142 -3.73 14.92 26.48
C TYR A 142 -3.32 14.15 27.74
N THR A 143 -3.82 14.58 28.88
CA THR A 143 -3.75 13.79 30.11
C THR A 143 -4.68 12.57 30.01
N SER A 144 -4.54 11.58 30.89
CA SER A 144 -5.47 10.44 30.99
C SER A 144 -6.93 10.85 31.25
N GLN A 145 -7.16 12.07 31.75
CA GLN A 145 -8.50 12.63 31.93
C GLN A 145 -9.06 13.27 30.65
N GLY A 146 -8.29 13.25 29.56
CA GLY A 146 -8.63 13.84 28.26
C GLY A 146 -8.49 15.36 28.22
N VAL A 147 -7.71 15.95 29.13
CA VAL A 147 -7.43 17.40 29.12
C VAL A 147 -6.20 17.65 28.26
N LEU A 148 -6.27 18.59 27.31
CA LEU A 148 -5.13 18.98 26.49
C LEU A 148 -4.01 19.53 27.38
N HIS A 149 -2.85 18.88 27.35
CA HIS A 149 -1.66 19.26 28.10
C HIS A 149 -0.73 20.14 27.26
N THR A 150 -0.43 19.72 26.02
CA THR A 150 0.42 20.49 25.10
C THR A 150 0.13 20.14 23.65
N ARG A 151 0.57 21.01 22.74
CA ARG A 151 0.59 20.77 21.30
C ARG A 151 2.00 20.98 20.79
N TRP A 152 2.52 20.02 20.04
CA TRP A 152 3.83 20.11 19.43
C TRP A 152 3.73 20.90 18.12
N GLU A 153 4.82 21.59 17.77
CA GLU A 153 4.85 22.46 16.59
C GLU A 153 4.44 21.73 15.31
N ALA A 154 3.87 22.48 14.38
CA ALA A 154 3.49 21.96 13.08
C ALA A 154 4.73 21.48 12.32
N LEU A 155 4.76 20.19 12.05
CA LEU A 155 5.65 19.57 11.07
C LEU A 155 5.44 20.26 9.72
N GLY A 156 6.51 20.28 8.92
CA GLY A 156 6.57 21.01 7.64
C GLY A 156 5.37 20.74 6.73
N GLU A 157 5.12 21.61 5.76
CA GLU A 157 3.89 21.55 4.94
C GLU A 157 3.69 20.24 4.16
N ARG A 158 4.76 19.46 3.98
CA ARG A 158 4.76 18.17 3.31
C ARG A 158 4.77 16.97 4.26
N SER A 159 4.70 17.21 5.57
CA SER A 159 4.62 16.17 6.57
C SER A 159 3.22 15.57 6.62
N TYR A 160 3.18 14.26 6.85
CA TYR A 160 1.95 13.51 7.03
C TYR A 160 2.20 12.43 8.08
N LEU A 161 1.73 12.67 9.31
CA LEU A 161 1.83 11.65 10.36
C LEU A 161 0.81 10.54 10.10
N THR A 162 1.29 9.31 9.98
CA THR A 162 0.46 8.13 9.79
C THR A 162 0.48 7.18 10.99
N SER A 163 1.46 7.33 11.87
CA SER A 163 1.62 6.49 13.05
C SER A 163 2.35 7.24 14.14
N ILE A 164 2.15 6.82 15.38
CA ILE A 164 2.85 7.35 16.55
C ILE A 164 3.07 6.19 17.52
N ALA A 165 4.25 6.14 18.13
CA ALA A 165 4.61 5.14 19.14
C ALA A 165 5.32 5.81 20.32
N THR A 166 4.94 5.41 21.52
CA THR A 166 5.50 5.87 22.79
C THR A 166 6.25 4.74 23.46
N GLY A 167 7.47 5.00 23.96
CA GLY A 167 8.25 3.99 24.67
C GLY A 167 9.57 4.52 25.22
N GLY A 168 9.94 4.11 26.44
CA GLY A 168 11.21 4.52 27.06
C GLY A 168 11.36 6.03 27.25
N GLY A 169 10.25 6.77 27.38
CA GLY A 169 10.26 8.24 27.46
C GLY A 169 10.40 8.94 26.09
N HIS A 170 10.40 8.19 24.99
CA HIS A 170 10.44 8.72 23.64
C HIS A 170 9.08 8.64 22.95
N VAL A 171 8.88 9.54 21.99
CA VAL A 171 7.76 9.53 21.04
C VAL A 171 8.36 9.47 19.64
N LEU A 172 7.91 8.50 18.85
CA LEU A 172 8.31 8.26 17.46
C LEU A 172 7.07 8.48 16.58
N ALA A 173 7.15 9.39 15.62
CA ALA A 173 6.03 9.76 14.75
C ALA A 173 6.52 10.10 13.34
#